data_AF-A0A836QUW2-F1
#
_entry.id   AF-A0A836QUW2-F1
#
_cell.length_a   1.000
_cell.length_b   1.000
_cell.length_c   1.000
_cell.angle_alpha   90.00
_cell.angle_beta   90.00
_cell.angle_gamma   90.00
#
_symmetry.space_group_name_H-M   'P 1'
#
loop_
_entity.id
_entity.type
_entity.pdbx_description
1 polymer ?
#
loop_
_entity_poly.entity_id
_entity_poly.type
_entity_poly.pdbx_seq_one_letter_code
_entity_poly.pdbx_strand_id
1 'polypeptide(L)' 'MSNLLKVCNISEIPVDTLLKKDIEGNSVILIKKNDSIYAIENQCSHMNYPLDDGELNQYEIECIH' A
#
# COMPACT_ATOMS: atom_id res chain seq x y z
N MET A 1 1.00 10.32 -20.57
CA MET A 1 -0.17 9.42 -20.58
C MET A 1 0.01 8.45 -19.44
N SER A 2 -0.98 8.32 -18.57
CA SER A 2 -0.91 7.36 -17.46
C SER A 2 -1.36 5.99 -17.96
N ASN A 3 -0.51 4.97 -17.83
CA ASN A 3 -0.86 3.58 -18.14
C ASN A 3 -1.41 2.93 -16.87
N LEU A 4 -2.52 2.20 -17.00
CA LEU A 4 -3.09 1.45 -15.88
C LEU A 4 -2.54 0.03 -15.93
N LEU A 5 -1.97 -0.40 -14.81
CA LEU A 5 -1.37 -1.72 -14.67
C LEU A 5 -2.19 -2.56 -13.71
N LYS A 6 -2.48 -3.80 -14.11
CA LYS A 6 -3.19 -4.75 -13.24
C LYS A 6 -2.24 -5.23 -12.14
N VAL A 7 -2.60 -4.96 -10.89
CA VAL A 7 -1.83 -5.36 -9.70
C VAL A 7 -2.31 -6.68 -9.10
N CYS A 8 -3.60 -6.78 -8.76
CA CYS A 8 -4.22 -7.99 -8.20
C CYS A 8 -5.75 -7.95 -8.32
N ASN A 9 -6.43 -9.01 -7.91
CA ASN A 9 -7.89 -9.02 -7.75
C ASN A 9 -8.28 -8.39 -6.41
N ILE A 10 -9.45 -7.73 -6.37
CA ILE A 10 -9.97 -7.09 -5.14
C ILE A 10 -10.13 -8.08 -3.98
N SER A 11 -10.44 -9.35 -4.29
CA SER A 11 -10.56 -10.42 -3.29
C SER A 11 -9.25 -10.78 -2.60
N GLU A 12 -8.10 -10.39 -3.16
CA GLU A 12 -6.79 -10.60 -2.54
C GLU A 12 -6.45 -9.52 -1.52
N ILE A 13 -7.21 -8.42 -1.47
CA ILE A 13 -6.93 -7.28 -0.58
C ILE A 13 -7.70 -7.43 0.74
N PRO A 14 -7.02 -7.78 1.85
CA PRO A 14 -7.65 -7.84 3.16
C PRO A 14 -8.16 -6.45 3.58
N VAL A 15 -9.28 -6.45 4.33
CA VAL A 15 -9.87 -5.22 4.88
C VAL A 15 -9.01 -4.74 6.06
N ASP A 16 -8.77 -3.43 6.12
CA ASP A 16 -8.03 -2.77 7.21
C ASP A 16 -6.67 -3.44 7.50
N THR A 17 -5.95 -3.83 6.45
CA THR A 17 -4.64 -4.47 6.54
C THR A 17 -3.75 -4.00 5.39
N LEU A 18 -2.45 -3.84 5.66
CA LEU A 18 -1.46 -3.49 4.65
C LEU A 18 -1.19 -4.70 3.74
N LEU A 19 -1.38 -4.54 2.42
CA LEU A 19 -0.98 -5.53 1.43
C LEU A 19 0.11 -4.95 0.52
N LYS A 20 1.35 -5.37 0.72
CA LYS A 20 2.46 -5.07 -0.18
C LYS A 20 2.30 -5.82 -1.52
N LYS A 21 2.55 -5.13 -2.63
CA LYS A 21 2.70 -5.70 -3.96
C LYS A 21 3.90 -5.06 -4.68
N ASP A 22 4.77 -5.89 -5.25
CA ASP A 22 5.89 -5.47 -6.09
C ASP A 22 5.54 -5.67 -7.57
N ILE A 23 5.45 -4.59 -8.35
CA ILE A 23 5.06 -4.63 -9.77
C ILE A 23 5.99 -3.71 -10.58
N GLU A 24 6.60 -4.26 -11.64
CA GLU A 24 7.48 -3.52 -12.56
C GLU A 24 8.57 -2.70 -11.85
N GLY A 25 9.10 -3.21 -10.73
CA GLY A 25 10.12 -2.53 -9.92
C GLY A 25 9.58 -1.48 -8.95
N ASN A 26 8.27 -1.24 -8.91
CA ASN A 26 7.62 -0.36 -7.94
C ASN A 26 7.03 -1.20 -6.80
N SER A 27 7.34 -0.83 -5.56
CA SER A 27 6.70 -1.42 -4.39
C SER A 27 5.54 -0.53 -3.95
N VAL A 28 4.33 -1.08 -3.89
CA VAL A 28 3.13 -0.35 -3.46
C VAL A 28 2.41 -1.09 -2.34
N ILE A 29 1.77 -0.33 -1.46
CA ILE A 29 0.87 -0.84 -0.43
C ILE A 29 -0.56 -0.59 -0.90
N LEU A 30 -1.39 -1.64 -0.85
CA LEU A 30 -2.83 -1.55 -1.04
C LEU A 30 -3.54 -1.67 0.30
N ILE A 31 -4.52 -0.80 0.54
CA ILE A 31 -5.41 -0.86 1.70
C ILE A 31 -6.85 -0.85 1.21
N LYS A 32 -7.63 -1.86 1.60
CA LYS A 32 -9.08 -1.85 1.42
C LYS A 32 -9.73 -1.33 2.70
N LYS A 33 -10.48 -0.24 2.58
CA LYS A 33 -11.19 0.38 3.70
C LYS A 33 -12.56 0.87 3.27
N ASN A 34 -13.60 0.43 3.99
CA ASN A 34 -15.00 0.57 3.56
C ASN A 34 -15.17 0.07 2.11
N ASP A 35 -15.72 0.92 1.23
CA ASP A 35 -15.93 0.63 -0.20
C ASP A 35 -14.79 1.14 -1.09
N SER A 36 -13.67 1.58 -0.51
CA SER A 36 -12.55 2.19 -1.23
C SER A 36 -11.28 1.35 -1.13
N ILE A 37 -10.45 1.45 -2.16
CA ILE A 37 -9.09 0.90 -2.18
C ILE A 37 -8.13 2.08 -2.34
N TYR A 38 -7.18 2.15 -1.42
CA TYR A 38 -6.10 3.12 -1.43
C TYR A 38 -4.82 2.43 -1.88
N ALA A 39 -3.98 3.17 -2.58
CA ALA A 39 -2.65 2.74 -2.98
C ALA A 39 -1.65 3.84 -2.63
N ILE A 40 -0.54 3.47 -1.99
CA ILE A 40 0.57 4.36 -1.69
C ILE A 40 1.89 3.65 -2.03
N GLU A 41 2.91 4.41 -2.41
CA GLU A 41 4.25 3.86 -2.56
C GLU A 41 4.72 3.28 -1.22
N ASN A 42 5.36 2.12 -1.26
CA ASN A 42 5.91 1.48 -0.07
C ASN A 42 7.27 2.08 0.31
N GLN A 43 7.29 3.39 0.52
CA GLN A 43 8.48 4.15 0.82
C GLN A 43 8.13 5.34 1.71
N CYS A 44 8.64 5.33 2.93
CA CYS A 44 8.54 6.45 3.85
C CYS A 44 9.37 7.62 3.30
N SER A 45 8.75 8.79 3.17
CA SER A 45 9.40 9.97 2.60
C SER A 45 10.53 10.56 3.45
N HIS A 46 10.69 10.12 4.70
CA HIS A 46 11.74 10.61 5.60
C HIS A 46 13.12 10.02 5.26
N MET A 47 13.23 8.69 5.26
CA MET A 47 14.50 7.96 5.05
C MET A 47 14.37 6.74 4.13
N ASN A 48 13.31 6.66 3.32
CA ASN A 48 13.08 5.60 2.33
C ASN A 48 12.97 4.18 2.91
N TYR A 49 12.60 4.05 4.18
CA TYR A 49 12.22 2.76 4.76
C TYR A 49 10.90 2.26 4.15
N PRO A 50 10.69 0.93 4.08
CA PRO A 50 9.38 0.39 3.75
C PRO A 50 8.33 0.91 4.74
N LEU A 51 7.09 1.09 4.28
CA LEU A 51 5.95 1.44 5.11
C LEU A 51 5.13 0.20 5.49
N ASP A 52 5.33 -0.93 4.81
CA ASP A 52 4.56 -2.16 5.01
C ASP A 52 4.92 -2.92 6.30
N ASP A 53 6.04 -2.58 6.93
CA ASP A 53 6.43 -3.05 8.26
C ASP A 53 5.89 -2.16 9.40
N GLY A 54 5.25 -1.05 9.05
CA GLY A 54 4.59 -0.14 9.98
C GLY A 54 3.20 -0.61 10.42
N GLU A 55 2.46 0.30 11.06
CA GLU A 55 1.11 0.02 11.55
C GLU A 55 0.06 0.86 10.83
N LEU A 56 -1.03 0.22 10.40
CA LEU A 56 -2.19 0.93 9.87
C LEU A 56 -3.08 1.39 11.03
N ASN A 57 -3.17 2.70 11.24
CA ASN A 57 -4.11 3.28 12.19
C ASN A 57 -5.07 4.23 11.47
N GLN A 58 -6.35 3.86 11.45
CA GLN A 58 -7.35 4.56 10.67
C GLN A 58 -6.91 4.74 9.20
N TYR A 59 -6.60 5.95 8.77
CA TYR A 59 -6.21 6.28 7.39
C TYR A 59 -4.73 6.66 7.28
N GLU A 60 -3.96 6.36 8.32
CA GLU A 60 -2.54 6.69 8.44
C GLU A 60 -1.74 5.40 8.58
N ILE A 61 -0.57 5.38 7.94
CA ILE A 61 0.43 4.32 8.15
C ILE A 61 1.54 4.95 8.98
N GLU A 62 1.76 4.43 10.19
CA GLU A 62 2.83 4.87 11.06
C GLU A 62 4.11 4.11 10.71
N CYS A 63 5.12 4.84 10.23
CA CYS A 63 6.46 4.32 10.04
C CYS A 63 7.11 4.07 11.41
N ILE A 64 7.72 2.91 11.58
CA ILE A 64 8.37 2.50 12.84
C ILE A 64 9.88 2.79 12.89
N HIS A 65 10.40 3.49 11.87
CA HIS A 65 11.80 3.90 11.70
C HIS A 65 11.94 5.43 11.65
#